data_AF-A0A3S4JB08-F1
#
_entry.id   AF-A0A3S4JB08-F1
#
_cell.length_a   1.000
_cell.length_b   1.000
_cell.length_c   1.000
_cell.angle_alpha   90.00
_cell.angle_beta   90.00
_cell.angle_gamma   90.00
#
_symmetry.space_group_name_H-M   'P 1'
#
loop_
_entity.id
_entity.type
_entity.pdbx_description
1 polymer ?
#
loop_
_entity_poly.entity_id
_entity_poly.type
_entity_poly.pdbx_seq_one_letter_code
_entity_poly.pdbx_strand_id
1 'polypeptide(L)'
;MVALTLDLFYAQMQKRGKPVVRGDYRQLTKMILVDEADNFMRQDFSSLRKILKEGREYGVGAILSTQEITHFKTGENNYASYILTWVIHRVSEIRNADIKAVFNVDDKGEQESLMGQIRQLEKHFSLYVDGSKTVSKLRDKAFWELVK
;
A
#
# COMPACT_ATOMS: atom_id res chain seq x y z
N MET A 1 -5.61 -14.56 -17.84
CA MET A 1 -5.18 -13.29 -18.48
C MET A 1 -4.33 -12.46 -17.53
N VAL A 2 -4.81 -12.18 -16.30
CA VAL A 2 -4.10 -11.37 -15.29
C VAL A 2 -2.68 -11.88 -14.97
N ALA A 3 -2.50 -13.17 -14.69
CA ALA A 3 -1.18 -13.74 -14.36
C ALA A 3 -0.15 -13.50 -15.48
N LEU A 4 -0.54 -13.79 -16.73
CA LEU A 4 0.30 -13.58 -17.91
C LEU A 4 0.68 -12.10 -18.09
N THR A 5 -0.26 -11.18 -17.83
CA THR A 5 0.01 -9.75 -17.89
C THR A 5 1.03 -9.33 -16.84
N LEU A 6 0.96 -9.85 -15.61
CA LEU A 6 1.93 -9.56 -14.56
C LEU A 6 3.29 -10.16 -14.84
N ASP A 7 3.34 -11.38 -15.38
CA ASP A 7 4.60 -12.02 -15.77
C ASP A 7 5.28 -11.23 -16.89
N LEU A 8 4.52 -10.79 -17.90
CA LEU A 8 5.02 -9.93 -18.96
C LEU A 8 5.46 -8.57 -18.42
N PHE A 9 4.69 -7.97 -17.52
CA PHE A 9 5.04 -6.70 -16.88
C PHE A 9 6.35 -6.84 -16.10
N TYR A 10 6.50 -7.90 -15.30
CA TYR A 10 7.72 -8.18 -14.55
C TYR A 10 8.91 -8.41 -15.48
N ALA A 11 8.74 -9.16 -16.58
CA ALA A 11 9.80 -9.34 -17.58
C ALA A 11 10.20 -8.02 -18.25
N GLN A 12 9.23 -7.15 -18.57
CA GLN A 12 9.50 -5.81 -19.10
C GLN A 12 10.21 -4.90 -18.10
N MET A 13 9.85 -4.99 -16.82
CA MET A 13 10.52 -4.28 -15.72
C MET A 13 12.00 -4.67 -15.65
N GLN A 14 12.30 -5.97 -15.65
CA GLN A 14 13.67 -6.50 -15.65
C GLN A 14 14.44 -6.07 -16.89
N LYS A 15 13.83 -6.21 -18.08
CA LYS A 15 14.45 -5.83 -19.36
C LYS A 15 14.77 -4.33 -19.46
N ARG A 16 13.95 -3.46 -18.87
CA ARG A 16 14.19 -2.01 -18.86
C ARG A 16 15.42 -1.64 -18.03
N GLY A 17 15.72 -2.41 -16.98
CA GLY A 17 16.82 -2.13 -16.06
C GLY A 17 16.53 -0.97 -15.10
N LYS A 18 17.58 -0.54 -14.39
CA LYS A 18 17.47 0.46 -13.32
C LYS A 18 17.13 1.85 -13.88
N PRO A 19 16.21 2.60 -13.24
CA PRO A 19 15.84 3.94 -13.68
C PRO A 19 16.93 4.96 -13.30
N VAL A 20 16.75 6.21 -13.74
CA VAL A 20 17.63 7.31 -13.32
C VAL A 20 17.53 7.53 -11.80
N VAL A 21 18.68 7.73 -11.15
CA VAL A 21 18.79 8.05 -9.72
C VAL A 21 19.46 9.42 -9.56
N ARG A 22 18.90 10.27 -8.70
CA ARG A 22 19.44 11.58 -8.32
C ARG A 22 19.47 11.70 -6.80
N GLY A 23 20.65 11.54 -6.20
CA GLY A 23 20.77 11.44 -4.73
C GLY A 23 19.91 10.29 -4.22
N ASP A 24 19.04 10.57 -3.25
CA ASP A 24 18.10 9.60 -2.67
C ASP A 24 16.83 9.38 -3.52
N TYR A 25 16.66 10.17 -4.58
CA TYR A 25 15.48 10.11 -5.43
C TYR A 25 15.67 9.15 -6.59
N ARG A 26 14.71 8.23 -6.76
CA ARG A 26 14.65 7.31 -7.88
C ARG A 26 13.51 7.69 -8.80
N GLN A 27 13.78 7.73 -10.10
CA GLN A 27 12.74 8.02 -11.08
C GLN A 27 11.69 6.90 -11.07
N LEU A 28 10.43 7.31 -10.89
CA LEU A 28 9.28 6.45 -11.12
C LEU A 28 9.00 6.39 -12.63
N THR A 29 8.93 5.18 -13.17
CA THR A 29 8.84 4.95 -14.62
C THR A 29 7.56 4.23 -15.04
N LYS A 30 6.99 3.42 -14.15
CA LYS A 30 5.71 2.72 -14.31
C LYS A 30 5.05 2.57 -12.94
N MET A 31 3.75 2.38 -12.94
CA MET A 31 2.98 2.09 -11.74
C MET A 31 1.92 1.03 -12.04
N ILE A 32 1.67 0.15 -11.07
CA ILE A 32 0.50 -0.74 -11.06
C ILE A 32 -0.49 -0.18 -10.07
N LEU A 33 -1.72 0.04 -10.51
CA LEU A 33 -2.85 0.37 -9.66
C LEU A 33 -3.83 -0.80 -9.70
N VAL A 34 -4.13 -1.37 -8.55
CA VAL A 34 -5.11 -2.44 -8.40
C VAL A 34 -6.18 -1.96 -7.43
N ASP A 35 -7.40 -1.82 -7.94
CA ASP A 35 -8.57 -1.66 -7.09
C ASP A 35 -9.16 -3.03 -6.75
N GLU A 36 -9.84 -3.13 -5.60
CA GLU A 36 -10.28 -4.42 -5.03
C GLU A 36 -9.16 -5.47 -5.01
N ALA A 37 -8.00 -5.04 -4.50
CA ALA A 37 -6.78 -5.82 -4.51
C ALA A 37 -6.85 -7.09 -3.65
N ASP A 38 -7.90 -7.29 -2.85
CA ASP A 38 -8.10 -8.52 -2.08
C ASP A 38 -8.29 -9.73 -3.00
N ASN A 39 -9.14 -9.61 -4.02
CA ASN A 39 -9.35 -10.67 -5.02
C ASN A 39 -8.07 -10.97 -5.79
N PHE A 40 -7.26 -9.94 -6.03
CA PHE A 40 -6.01 -10.02 -6.74
C PHE A 40 -4.89 -10.67 -5.91
N MET A 41 -4.76 -10.30 -4.63
CA MET A 41 -3.78 -10.88 -3.71
C MET A 41 -4.11 -12.34 -3.36
N ARG A 42 -5.40 -12.71 -3.27
CA ARG A 42 -5.86 -14.10 -3.04
C ARG A 42 -5.42 -15.08 -4.13
N GLN A 43 -5.08 -14.61 -5.33
CA GLN A 43 -4.56 -15.47 -6.40
C GLN A 43 -3.09 -15.85 -6.21
N ASP A 44 -2.39 -15.21 -5.28
CA ASP A 44 -1.01 -15.51 -4.90
C ASP A 44 0.01 -15.54 -6.06
N PHE A 45 -0.19 -14.64 -7.03
CA PHE A 45 0.69 -14.51 -8.20
C PHE A 45 2.15 -14.25 -7.78
N SER A 46 3.05 -15.13 -8.21
CA SER A 46 4.48 -15.00 -7.90
C SER A 46 5.08 -13.69 -8.46
N SER A 47 4.64 -13.27 -9.65
CA SER A 47 5.06 -12.02 -10.28
C SER A 47 4.61 -10.78 -9.48
N LEU A 48 3.41 -10.78 -8.90
CA LEU A 48 2.98 -9.70 -8.02
C LEU A 48 3.95 -9.55 -6.83
N ARG A 49 4.28 -10.65 -6.15
CA ARG A 49 5.23 -10.62 -5.03
C ARG A 49 6.59 -10.08 -5.44
N LYS A 50 7.11 -10.51 -6.60
CA LYS A 50 8.37 -10.02 -7.14
C LYS A 50 8.31 -8.52 -7.46
N ILE A 51 7.21 -8.05 -8.05
CA ILE A 51 7.01 -6.62 -8.33
C ILE A 51 6.96 -5.80 -7.03
N LEU A 52 6.25 -6.27 -5.99
CA LEU A 52 6.19 -5.55 -4.71
C LEU A 52 7.56 -5.50 -3.99
N LYS A 53 8.36 -6.56 -4.10
CA LYS A 53 9.70 -6.65 -3.49
C LYS A 53 10.76 -5.85 -4.25
N GLU A 54 10.80 -6.01 -5.57
CA GLU A 54 11.89 -5.52 -6.42
C GLU A 54 11.52 -4.25 -7.17
N GLY A 55 10.23 -3.95 -7.36
CA GLY A 55 9.74 -2.89 -8.23
C GLY A 55 10.36 -1.53 -7.92
N ARG A 56 10.57 -1.22 -6.63
CA ARG A 56 11.26 0.01 -6.21
C ARG A 56 12.64 0.13 -6.86
N GLU A 57 13.42 -0.94 -6.96
CA GLU A 57 14.75 -0.93 -7.61
C GLU A 57 14.68 -0.53 -9.09
N TYR A 58 13.60 -0.94 -9.77
CA TYR A 58 13.37 -0.71 -11.20
C TYR A 58 12.49 0.52 -11.48
N GLY A 59 12.21 1.35 -10.47
CA GLY A 59 11.36 2.53 -10.63
C GLY A 59 9.91 2.16 -10.95
N VAL A 60 9.44 1.04 -10.43
CA VAL A 60 8.05 0.59 -10.52
C VAL A 60 7.39 0.77 -9.15
N GLY A 61 6.31 1.53 -9.12
CA GLY A 61 5.45 1.68 -7.95
C GLY A 61 4.23 0.75 -8.02
N ALA A 62 3.62 0.50 -6.86
CA ALA A 62 2.34 -0.19 -6.77
C ALA A 62 1.42 0.57 -5.81
N ILE A 63 0.15 0.68 -6.19
CA ILE A 63 -0.95 1.14 -5.35
C ILE A 63 -1.98 0.01 -5.31
N LEU A 64 -2.29 -0.45 -4.10
CA LEU A 64 -3.25 -1.51 -3.85
C LEU A 64 -4.37 -0.94 -2.98
N SER A 65 -5.60 -0.97 -3.48
CA SER A 65 -6.80 -0.50 -2.77
C SER A 65 -7.63 -1.69 -2.30
N THR A 66 -8.09 -1.64 -1.06
CA THR A 66 -8.94 -2.67 -0.43
C THR A 66 -9.79 -2.04 0.66
N GLN A 67 -10.90 -2.68 1.00
CA GLN A 67 -11.82 -2.25 2.06
C GLN A 67 -11.30 -2.56 3.47
N GLU A 68 -10.57 -3.68 3.63
CA GLU A 68 -10.04 -4.12 4.92
C GLU A 68 -8.52 -4.31 4.87
N ILE A 69 -7.85 -3.98 5.99
CA ILE A 69 -6.40 -4.18 6.17
C ILE A 69 -6.06 -5.67 6.20
N THR A 70 -6.97 -6.50 6.74
CA THR A 70 -6.83 -7.97 6.83
C THR A 70 -6.64 -8.62 5.46
N HIS A 71 -7.16 -8.02 4.39
CA HIS A 71 -7.04 -8.53 3.01
C HIS A 71 -5.60 -8.55 2.47
N PHE A 72 -4.67 -7.82 3.09
CA PHE A 72 -3.25 -7.93 2.75
C PHE A 72 -2.60 -9.21 3.28
N LYS A 73 -3.32 -10.04 4.04
CA LYS A 73 -2.87 -11.36 4.49
C LYS A 73 -3.72 -12.44 3.83
N THR A 74 -3.03 -13.41 3.25
CA THR A 74 -3.61 -14.66 2.73
C THR A 74 -3.14 -15.83 3.60
N GLY A 75 -3.64 -17.04 3.34
CA GLY A 75 -3.18 -18.23 4.04
C GLY A 75 -1.67 -18.49 3.84
N GLU A 76 -1.13 -18.12 2.68
CA GLU A 76 0.26 -18.40 2.31
C GLU A 76 1.19 -17.19 2.42
N ASN A 77 0.67 -15.96 2.28
CA ASN A 77 1.48 -14.75 2.14
C ASN A 77 0.97 -13.57 2.96
N ASN A 78 1.91 -12.78 3.50
CA ASN A 78 1.62 -11.49 4.12
C ASN A 78 2.14 -10.33 3.23
N TYR A 79 1.26 -9.81 2.37
CA TYR A 79 1.56 -8.71 1.47
C TYR A 79 1.80 -7.38 2.20
N ALA A 80 1.20 -7.19 3.38
CA ALA A 80 1.39 -5.98 4.18
C ALA A 80 2.87 -5.73 4.53
N SER A 81 3.67 -6.78 4.62
CA SER A 81 5.12 -6.68 4.89
C SER A 81 5.92 -6.02 3.76
N TYR A 82 5.37 -5.96 2.54
CA TYR A 82 5.99 -5.30 1.39
C TYR A 82 5.54 -3.84 1.23
N ILE A 83 4.54 -3.40 2.00
CA ILE A 83 3.96 -2.07 1.89
C ILE A 83 4.62 -1.11 2.89
N LEU A 84 5.40 -0.18 2.34
CA LEU A 84 6.09 0.84 3.13
C LEU A 84 5.16 1.97 3.57
N THR A 85 4.23 2.37 2.71
CA THR A 85 3.41 3.55 2.88
C THR A 85 1.93 3.18 2.89
N TRP A 86 1.17 3.75 3.83
CA TRP A 86 -0.26 3.48 3.99
C TRP A 86 -1.06 4.76 3.93
N VAL A 87 -2.22 4.71 3.27
CA VAL A 87 -3.26 5.74 3.31
C VAL A 87 -4.51 5.05 3.82
N ILE A 88 -4.87 5.32 5.07
CA ILE A 88 -5.92 4.61 5.79
C ILE A 88 -7.08 5.57 5.98
N HIS A 89 -8.17 5.32 5.27
CA HIS A 89 -9.42 6.04 5.44
C HIS A 89 -10.20 5.48 6.64
N ARG A 90 -11.40 6.01 6.87
CA ARG A 90 -12.30 5.47 7.90
C ARG A 90 -12.57 3.98 7.66
N VAL A 91 -12.23 3.15 8.65
CA VAL A 91 -12.55 1.71 8.69
C VAL A 91 -13.38 1.42 9.94
N SER A 92 -14.48 0.68 9.78
CA SER A 92 -15.38 0.30 10.89
C SER A 92 -14.76 -0.80 11.77
N GLU A 93 -14.20 -1.83 11.12
CA GLU A 93 -13.61 -2.98 11.79
C GLU A 93 -12.08 -2.94 11.69
N ILE A 94 -11.44 -2.62 12.81
CA ILE A 94 -9.98 -2.64 12.95
C ILE A 94 -9.61 -3.22 14.31
N ARG A 95 -8.57 -4.07 14.34
CA ARG A 95 -8.10 -4.77 15.54
C ARG A 95 -6.68 -4.31 15.92
N ASN A 96 -6.30 -4.49 17.18
CA ASN A 96 -4.95 -4.16 17.66
C ASN A 96 -3.84 -4.82 16.82
N ALA A 97 -4.08 -6.05 16.36
CA ALA A 97 -3.14 -6.78 15.52
C ALA A 97 -2.90 -6.11 14.15
N ASP A 98 -3.92 -5.44 13.61
CA ASP A 98 -3.82 -4.70 12.35
C ASP A 98 -3.02 -3.41 12.57
N ILE A 99 -3.28 -2.71 13.68
CA ILE A 99 -2.52 -1.51 14.06
C ILE A 99 -1.04 -1.85 14.22
N LYS A 100 -0.73 -2.89 14.99
CA LYS A 100 0.64 -3.32 15.20
C LYS A 100 1.34 -3.65 13.88
N ALA A 101 0.65 -4.30 12.94
CA ALA A 101 1.22 -4.67 11.65
C ALA A 101 1.49 -3.45 10.74
N VAL A 102 0.62 -2.44 10.75
CA VAL A 102 0.72 -1.29 9.85
C VAL A 102 1.61 -0.19 10.42
N PHE A 103 1.42 0.11 11.71
CA PHE A 103 2.02 1.25 12.41
C PHE A 103 3.27 0.87 13.22
N ASN A 104 3.53 -0.43 13.47
CA ASN A 104 4.63 -0.90 14.31
C ASN A 104 4.65 -0.29 15.73
N VAL A 105 3.46 -0.07 16.29
CA VAL A 105 3.26 0.46 17.65
C VAL A 105 3.05 -0.71 18.61
N ASP A 106 3.86 -0.78 19.68
CA ASP A 106 3.74 -1.79 20.73
C ASP A 106 2.90 -1.34 21.93
N ASP A 107 2.83 -0.03 22.19
CA ASP A 107 2.04 0.52 23.28
C ASP A 107 0.54 0.34 23.04
N LYS A 108 -0.16 -0.22 24.02
CA LYS A 108 -1.60 -0.52 23.90
C LYS A 108 -2.44 0.76 23.89
N GLY A 109 -2.07 1.78 24.65
CA GLY A 109 -2.81 3.03 24.70
C GLY A 109 -2.73 3.78 23.38
N GLU A 110 -1.55 3.79 22.76
CA GLU A 110 -1.35 4.35 21.43
C GLU A 110 -2.11 3.55 20.35
N GLN A 111 -2.12 2.21 20.44
CA GLN A 111 -2.94 1.38 19.56
C GLN A 111 -4.44 1.73 19.65
N GLU A 112 -4.98 1.84 20.87
CA GLU A 112 -6.39 2.21 21.10
C GLU A 112 -6.70 3.62 20.60
N SER A 113 -5.78 4.57 20.80
CA SER A 113 -5.89 5.93 20.29
C SER A 113 -5.95 5.95 18.75
N LEU A 114 -5.05 5.25 18.07
CA LEU A 114 -5.04 5.15 16.61
C LEU A 114 -6.32 4.51 16.08
N MET A 115 -6.82 3.46 16.72
CA MET A 115 -8.10 2.83 16.36
C MET A 115 -9.28 3.79 16.52
N GLY A 116 -9.30 4.54 17.62
CA GLY A 116 -10.30 5.58 17.86
C GLY A 116 -10.29 6.63 16.75
N GLN A 117 -9.10 7.13 16.39
CA GLN A 117 -8.91 8.10 15.32
C GLN A 117 -9.40 7.57 13.97
N ILE A 118 -9.01 6.35 13.58
CA ILE A 118 -9.40 5.73 12.30
C ILE A 118 -10.93 5.60 12.22
N ARG A 119 -11.59 5.15 13.29
CA ARG A 119 -13.06 4.97 13.31
C ARG A 119 -13.83 6.29 13.20
N GLN A 120 -13.21 7.39 13.64
CA GLN A 120 -13.79 8.74 13.66
C GLN A 120 -13.32 9.62 12.49
N LEU A 121 -12.51 9.10 11.56
CA LEU A 121 -12.10 9.84 10.38
C LEU A 121 -13.31 10.34 9.59
N GLU A 122 -13.30 11.64 9.32
CA GLU A 122 -14.30 12.27 8.47
C GLU A 122 -14.07 11.91 7.00
N LYS A 123 -15.10 12.12 6.16
CA LYS A 123 -14.95 11.98 4.71
C LYS A 123 -13.85 12.91 4.22
N HIS A 124 -13.00 12.42 3.31
CA HIS A 124 -11.84 13.17 2.79
C HIS A 124 -10.73 13.42 3.82
N PHE A 125 -10.64 12.57 4.84
CA PHE A 125 -9.48 12.51 5.70
C PHE A 125 -8.95 11.07 5.81
N SER A 126 -7.64 10.96 5.88
CA SER A 126 -6.93 9.71 6.05
C SER A 126 -5.85 9.83 7.13
N LEU A 127 -5.47 8.71 7.72
CA LEU A 127 -4.16 8.59 8.35
C LEU A 127 -3.15 8.12 7.31
N TYR A 128 -2.09 8.91 7.14
CA TYR A 128 -0.94 8.58 6.32
C TYR A 128 0.16 8.01 7.20
N VAL A 129 0.68 6.85 6.81
CA VAL A 129 1.86 6.24 7.43
C VAL A 129 2.98 6.25 6.41
N ASP A 130 4.06 6.95 6.70
CA ASP A 130 5.22 7.00 5.80
C ASP A 130 6.13 5.76 5.92
N GLY A 131 7.16 5.71 5.08
CA GLY A 131 8.14 4.60 5.11
C GLY A 131 8.96 4.51 6.40
N SER A 132 8.97 5.57 7.21
CA SER A 132 9.60 5.64 8.53
C SER A 132 8.62 5.33 9.67
N LYS A 133 7.38 4.90 9.34
CA LYS A 133 6.30 4.60 10.28
C LYS A 133 5.79 5.81 11.06
N THR A 134 6.05 7.02 10.57
CA THR A 134 5.45 8.24 11.11
C THR A 134 4.01 8.34 10.67
N VAL A 135 3.12 8.66 11.60
CA VAL A 135 1.68 8.83 11.35
C VAL A 135 1.35 10.31 11.22
N SER A 136 0.56 10.66 10.23
CA SER A 136 0.03 12.03 10.06
C SER A 136 -1.39 11.99 9.53
N LYS A 137 -2.28 12.82 10.07
CA LYS A 137 -3.63 13.01 9.52
C LYS A 137 -3.55 13.93 8.30
N LEU A 138 -4.08 13.48 7.17
CA LEU A 138 -4.12 14.25 5.92
C LEU A 138 -5.56 14.58 5.52
N ARG A 139 -5.73 15.70 4.79
CA ARG A 139 -6.96 16.02 4.07
C ARG A 139 -6.81 15.58 2.62
N ASP A 140 -7.64 14.65 2.20
CA ASP A 140 -7.67 14.13 0.84
C ASP A 140 -8.44 15.10 -0.05
N LYS A 141 -7.81 15.60 -1.11
CA LYS A 141 -8.52 16.45 -2.07
C LYS A 141 -9.48 15.59 -2.87
N ALA A 142 -10.76 15.95 -2.86
CA ALA A 142 -11.73 15.31 -3.71
C ALA A 142 -11.48 15.66 -5.18
N PHE A 143 -11.89 14.77 -6.10
CA PHE A 143 -11.67 14.97 -7.53
C PHE A 143 -12.22 16.33 -8.01
N TRP A 144 -13.43 16.73 -7.58
CA TRP A 144 -14.04 18.01 -7.98
C TRP A 144 -13.29 19.25 -7.44
N GLU A 145 -12.41 19.10 -6.44
CA GLU A 145 -11.55 20.18 -5.97
C GLU A 145 -10.29 20.35 -6.82
N LEU A 146 -9.94 19.33 -7.62
CA LEU A 146 -8.78 19.34 -8.52
C LEU A 146 -9.09 19.97 -9.88
N VAL A 147 -10.36 19.97 -10.30
CA VAL A 147 -10.81 20.51 -11.60
C VAL A 147 -11.14 22.01 -11.51
N LYS A 148 -10.40 22.76 -10.69
CA LYS A 148 -10.51 24.22 -10.57
C LYS A 148 -9.35 24.92 -11.26
#